data_AF-A0AAN6UEK4-F1
#
_entry.id   AF-A0AAN6UEK4-F1
#
_cell.length_a   1.000
_cell.length_b   1.000
_cell.length_c   1.000
_cell.angle_alpha   90.00
_cell.angle_beta   90.00
_cell.angle_gamma   90.00
#
_symmetry.space_group_name_H-M   'P 1'
#
loop_
_entity.id
_entity.type
_entity.pdbx_description
1 polymer ?
#
loop_
_entity_poly.entity_id
_entity_poly.type
_entity_poly.pdbx_seq_one_letter_code
_entity_poly.pdbx_strand_id
1 'polypeptide(L)'
;MAPKQNTFTLVPNPLGMQGLMSRPANTNAPQSRPPMTSKQAQKLYQQAHRQPRVSKAEARRLERLEQERIRKELDREKQTARARTLREKNKARDEQVLRERRRKGLPLVEVRPSQDTIERFVRGNGRGEKRGAAPTTTEEDEMNLP
;
A
#
# COMPACT_ATOMS: atom_id res chain seq x y z
N MET A 1 8.21 -5.97 69.57
CA MET A 1 9.19 -5.12 68.84
C MET A 1 8.46 -3.90 68.33
N ALA A 2 8.93 -2.68 68.66
CA ALA A 2 8.26 -1.44 68.24
C ALA A 2 8.49 -1.15 66.74
N PRO A 3 7.53 -0.53 66.02
CA PRO A 3 7.68 -0.26 64.61
C PRO A 3 8.71 0.86 64.35
N LYS A 4 9.65 0.62 63.42
CA LYS A 4 10.63 1.62 62.96
C LYS A 4 9.95 2.68 62.11
N GLN A 5 10.09 3.95 62.48
CA GLN A 5 9.67 5.09 61.67
C GLN A 5 10.72 5.40 60.60
N ASN A 6 10.28 5.61 59.35
CA ASN A 6 11.14 6.01 58.25
C ASN A 6 11.17 7.54 58.17
N THR A 7 12.30 8.15 58.53
CA THR A 7 12.55 9.58 58.32
C THR A 7 13.01 9.84 56.88
N PHE A 8 12.49 10.91 56.27
CA PHE A 8 12.91 11.33 54.95
C PHE A 8 14.29 12.00 55.01
N THR A 9 15.15 11.72 54.04
CA THR A 9 16.43 12.41 53.86
C THR A 9 16.20 13.67 53.04
N LEU A 10 16.50 14.83 53.62
CA LEU A 10 16.51 16.12 52.92
C LEU A 10 17.64 16.11 51.87
N VAL A 11 17.26 16.01 50.59
CA VAL A 11 18.20 16.19 49.47
C VAL A 11 18.48 17.70 49.36
N PRO A 12 19.76 18.15 49.43
CA PRO A 12 20.10 19.56 49.28
C PRO A 12 19.62 20.07 47.92
N ASN A 13 18.84 21.16 47.94
CA ASN A 13 18.32 21.78 46.72
C ASN A 13 19.50 22.37 45.90
N PRO A 14 19.82 21.84 44.70
CA PRO A 14 20.95 22.33 43.91
C PRO A 14 20.70 23.74 43.30
N LEU A 15 19.50 24.31 43.49
CA LEU A 15 19.13 25.66 43.04
C LEU A 15 19.45 26.77 44.07
N GLY A 16 20.04 26.44 45.22
CA GLY A 16 20.55 27.46 46.14
C GLY A 16 21.70 28.26 45.51
N MET A 17 21.79 29.56 45.82
CA MET A 17 22.76 30.48 45.22
C MET A 17 24.23 30.04 45.29
N GLN A 18 24.55 29.18 46.25
CA GLN A 18 25.88 28.62 46.46
C GLN A 18 26.25 27.51 45.45
N GLY A 19 25.27 26.78 44.90
CA GLY A 19 25.48 25.74 43.89
C GLY A 19 25.81 26.27 42.50
N LEU A 20 25.46 27.53 42.23
CA LEU A 20 25.74 28.19 40.95
C LEU A 20 27.20 28.69 40.86
N MET A 21 27.82 29.00 42.00
CA MET A 21 29.19 29.54 42.10
C MET A 21 30.28 28.45 42.09
N SER A 22 29.97 27.23 42.53
CA SER A 22 30.96 26.13 42.64
C SER A 22 31.09 25.27 41.38
N ARG A 23 30.44 25.64 40.26
CA ARG A 23 30.52 24.87 39.01
C ARG A 23 31.84 25.21 38.31
N PRO A 24 32.77 24.24 38.11
CA PRO A 24 33.98 24.50 37.33
C PRO A 24 33.54 24.95 35.93
N ALA A 25 34.23 25.95 35.38
CA ALA A 25 34.01 26.49 34.05
C ALA A 25 34.31 25.42 32.98
N ASN A 26 33.42 24.44 32.86
CA ASN A 26 33.47 23.41 31.86
C ASN A 26 33.06 24.06 30.55
N THR A 27 33.97 24.13 29.59
CA THR A 27 33.76 24.65 28.24
C THR A 27 32.66 23.88 27.47
N ASN A 28 32.19 22.75 28.01
CA ASN A 28 31.09 21.94 27.48
C ASN A 28 29.80 22.00 28.33
N ALA A 29 29.72 22.89 29.34
CA ALA A 29 28.46 23.15 30.02
C ALA A 29 27.47 23.82 29.03
N PRO A 30 26.21 23.36 28.91
CA PRO A 30 25.21 24.12 28.16
C PRO A 30 25.17 25.50 28.80
N GLN A 31 25.57 26.52 28.04
CA GLN A 31 25.50 27.89 28.52
C GLN A 31 24.08 28.09 28.98
N SER A 32 23.92 28.47 30.26
CA SER A 32 22.62 28.81 30.85
C SER A 32 22.11 30.05 30.11
N ARG A 33 21.56 29.82 28.92
CA ARG A 33 20.90 30.84 28.13
C ARG A 33 19.57 31.07 28.84
N PRO A 34 19.25 32.31 29.21
CA PRO A 34 17.94 32.61 29.76
C PRO A 34 16.86 32.08 28.81
N PRO A 35 15.70 31.66 29.33
CA PRO A 35 14.61 31.14 28.50
C PRO A 35 14.29 32.17 27.42
N MET A 36 14.31 31.71 26.16
CA MET A 36 14.15 32.59 25.02
C MET A 36 12.76 33.26 25.06
N THR A 37 12.71 34.55 24.76
CA THR A 37 11.42 35.24 24.67
C THR A 37 10.60 34.70 23.49
N SER A 38 9.27 34.75 23.57
CA SER A 38 8.37 34.31 22.48
C SER A 38 8.72 34.96 21.13
N LYS A 39 9.08 36.24 21.12
CA LYS A 39 9.52 36.97 19.92
C LYS A 39 10.83 36.42 19.34
N GLN A 40 11.78 36.08 20.19
CA GLN A 40 13.04 35.48 19.76
C GLN A 40 12.81 34.06 19.23
N ALA A 41 11.89 33.28 19.81
CA ALA A 41 11.45 31.98 19.28
C ALA A 41 10.86 32.10 17.89
N GLN A 42 9.94 33.03 17.72
CA GLN A 42 9.33 33.30 16.43
C GLN A 42 10.37 33.75 15.39
N LYS A 43 11.34 34.57 15.79
CA LYS A 43 12.43 35.01 14.90
C LYS A 43 13.34 33.87 14.48
N LEU A 44 13.76 33.00 15.40
CA LEU A 44 14.57 31.83 15.06
C LEU A 44 13.80 30.85 14.18
N TYR A 45 12.52 30.64 14.45
CA TYR A 45 11.64 29.84 13.59
C TYR A 45 11.58 30.41 12.18
N GLN A 46 11.28 31.71 12.03
CA GLN A 46 11.25 32.36 10.72
C GLN A 46 12.61 32.31 10.01
N GLN A 47 13.71 32.45 10.74
CA GLN A 47 15.06 32.36 10.18
C GLN A 47 15.41 30.94 9.73
N ALA A 48 15.04 29.93 10.50
CA ALA A 48 15.27 28.51 10.19
C ALA A 48 14.42 28.04 9.00
N HIS A 49 13.19 28.54 8.87
CA HIS A 49 12.27 28.17 7.78
C HIS A 49 12.30 29.11 6.58
N ARG A 50 13.21 30.09 6.57
CA ARG A 50 13.36 31.00 5.44
C ARG A 50 13.98 30.25 4.26
N GLN A 51 13.18 30.01 3.24
CA GLN A 51 13.67 29.45 1.98
C GLN A 51 14.65 30.42 1.31
N PRO A 52 15.67 29.91 0.59
CA PRO A 52 16.57 30.73 -0.22
C PRO A 52 15.76 31.64 -1.15
N ARG A 53 16.10 32.93 -1.21
CA ARG A 53 15.44 33.87 -2.11
C ARG A 53 15.87 33.58 -3.54
N VAL A 54 15.11 32.76 -4.24
CA VAL A 54 15.25 32.54 -5.68
C VAL A 54 14.85 33.79 -6.45
N SER A 55 15.50 34.05 -7.60
CA SER A 55 15.08 35.12 -8.50
C SER A 55 13.66 34.85 -9.02
N LYS A 56 12.87 35.90 -9.28
CA LYS A 56 11.52 35.77 -9.87
C LYS A 56 11.53 34.98 -11.20
N ALA A 57 12.63 35.00 -11.94
CA ALA A 57 12.79 34.25 -13.18
C ALA A 57 12.96 32.75 -12.92
N GLU A 58 13.80 32.39 -11.94
CA GLU A 58 14.05 31.01 -11.54
C GLU A 58 12.83 30.39 -10.88
N ALA A 59 12.12 31.14 -10.03
CA ALA A 59 10.86 30.69 -9.43
C ALA A 59 9.83 30.29 -10.50
N ARG A 60 9.65 31.14 -11.53
CA ARG A 60 8.75 30.84 -12.66
C ARG A 60 9.20 29.68 -13.53
N ARG A 61 10.49 29.34 -13.52
CA ARG A 61 11.01 28.17 -14.22
C ARG A 61 10.72 26.89 -13.42
N LEU A 62 10.98 26.92 -12.11
CA LEU A 62 10.67 25.80 -11.21
C LEU A 62 9.17 25.50 -11.20
N GLU A 63 8.33 26.52 -11.07
CA GLU A 63 6.88 26.37 -11.09
C GLU A 63 6.39 25.73 -12.40
N ARG A 64 6.92 26.16 -13.55
CA ARG A 64 6.58 25.54 -14.84
C ARG A 64 7.00 24.08 -14.93
N LEU A 65 8.20 23.75 -14.45
CA LEU A 65 8.68 22.36 -14.42
C LEU A 65 7.81 21.48 -13.50
N GLU A 66 7.37 22.01 -12.36
CA GLU A 66 6.44 21.32 -11.47
C GLU A 66 5.07 21.13 -12.12
N GLN A 67 4.53 22.16 -12.77
CA GLN A 67 3.27 22.06 -13.51
C GLN A 67 3.35 21.02 -14.64
N GLU A 68 4.46 20.97 -15.37
CA GLU A 68 4.68 19.96 -16.42
C GLU A 68 4.76 18.54 -15.86
N ARG A 69 5.41 18.34 -14.71
CA ARG A 69 5.43 17.04 -14.02
C ARG A 69 4.02 16.60 -13.64
N ILE A 70 3.25 17.50 -13.02
CA ILE A 70 1.87 17.23 -12.62
C ILE A 70 1.01 16.87 -13.85
N ARG A 71 1.12 17.64 -14.94
CA ARG A 71 0.40 17.34 -16.19
C ARG A 71 0.77 15.95 -16.73
N LYS A 72 2.05 15.62 -16.77
CA LYS A 72 2.54 14.33 -17.26
C LYS A 72 2.02 13.14 -16.43
N GLU A 73 1.95 13.30 -15.12
CA GLU A 73 1.41 12.28 -14.21
C GLU A 73 -0.09 12.09 -14.43
N LEU A 74 -0.86 13.18 -14.51
CA LEU A 74 -2.29 13.13 -14.79
C LEU A 74 -2.60 12.50 -16.16
N ASP A 75 -1.80 12.81 -17.17
CA ASP A 75 -2.00 12.24 -18.51
C ASP A 75 -1.69 10.74 -18.53
N ARG A 76 -0.66 10.28 -17.82
CA ARG A 76 -0.39 8.84 -17.62
C ARG A 76 -1.54 8.15 -16.89
N GLU A 77 -2.06 8.76 -15.84
CA GLU A 77 -3.20 8.21 -15.09
C GLU A 77 -4.45 8.12 -15.98
N LYS A 78 -4.78 9.18 -16.73
CA LYS A 78 -5.89 9.16 -17.70
C LYS A 78 -5.71 8.09 -18.77
N GLN A 79 -4.50 7.90 -19.28
CA GLN A 79 -4.23 6.86 -20.28
C GLN A 79 -4.42 5.47 -19.70
N THR A 80 -3.90 5.20 -18.50
CA THR A 80 -4.09 3.90 -17.84
C THR A 80 -5.56 3.65 -17.48
N ALA A 81 -6.28 4.67 -17.01
CA ALA A 81 -7.71 4.60 -16.76
C ALA A 81 -8.51 4.30 -18.05
N ARG A 82 -8.22 5.00 -19.16
CA ARG A 82 -8.82 4.73 -20.47
C ARG A 82 -8.53 3.31 -20.97
N ALA A 83 -7.31 2.81 -20.75
CA ALA A 83 -6.95 1.44 -21.13
C ALA A 83 -7.72 0.40 -20.29
N ARG A 84 -7.89 0.65 -18.99
CA ARG A 84 -8.71 -0.21 -18.10
C ARG A 84 -10.17 -0.22 -18.53
N THR A 85 -10.78 0.94 -18.75
CA THR A 85 -12.18 1.01 -19.17
C THR A 85 -12.42 0.35 -20.53
N LEU A 86 -11.47 0.45 -21.47
CA LEU A 86 -11.58 -0.25 -22.75
C LEU A 86 -11.50 -1.78 -22.59
N ARG A 87 -10.58 -2.27 -21.74
CA ARG A 87 -10.46 -3.70 -21.42
C ARG A 87 -11.74 -4.22 -20.75
N GLU A 88 -12.28 -3.49 -19.78
CA GLU A 88 -13.53 -3.83 -19.10
C GLU A 88 -14.71 -3.85 -20.08
N LYS A 89 -14.80 -2.87 -20.98
CA LYS A 89 -15.84 -2.84 -22.02
C LYS A 89 -15.75 -4.03 -22.97
N ASN A 90 -14.55 -4.42 -23.38
CA ASN A 90 -14.35 -5.58 -24.24
C ASN A 90 -14.69 -6.88 -23.48
N LYS A 91 -14.21 -7.03 -22.25
CA LYS A 91 -14.57 -8.16 -21.38
C LYS A 91 -16.08 -8.28 -21.19
N ALA A 92 -16.77 -7.16 -20.96
CA ALA A 92 -18.22 -7.15 -20.80
C ALA A 92 -18.95 -7.57 -22.10
N ARG A 93 -18.46 -7.16 -23.27
CA ARG A 93 -19.00 -7.61 -24.56
C ARG A 93 -18.79 -9.11 -24.77
N ASP A 94 -17.59 -9.60 -24.49
CA ASP A 94 -17.26 -11.02 -24.64
C ASP A 94 -18.10 -11.89 -23.69
N GLU A 95 -18.32 -11.43 -22.45
CA GLU A 95 -19.20 -12.07 -21.49
C GLU A 95 -20.67 -12.08 -21.95
N GLN A 96 -21.15 -10.98 -22.56
CA GLN A 96 -22.50 -10.93 -23.13
C GLN A 96 -22.66 -11.93 -24.28
N VAL A 97 -21.70 -11.98 -25.22
CA VAL A 97 -21.69 -12.97 -26.30
C VAL A 97 -21.66 -14.39 -25.75
N LEU A 98 -20.85 -14.65 -24.72
CA LEU A 98 -20.77 -15.96 -24.09
C LEU A 98 -22.09 -16.35 -23.40
N ARG A 99 -22.75 -15.40 -22.71
CA ARG A 99 -24.07 -15.62 -22.09
C ARG A 99 -25.15 -15.88 -23.14
N GLU A 100 -25.13 -15.16 -24.25
CA GLU A 100 -26.07 -15.39 -25.36
C GLU A 100 -25.84 -16.74 -26.04
N ARG A 101 -24.58 -17.11 -26.31
CA ARG A 101 -24.23 -18.42 -26.85
C ARG A 101 -24.68 -19.54 -25.91
N ARG A 102 -24.42 -19.39 -24.60
CA ARG A 102 -24.89 -20.32 -23.56
C ARG A 102 -26.42 -20.42 -23.53
N ARG A 103 -27.14 -19.29 -23.60
CA ARG A 103 -28.62 -19.28 -23.62
C ARG A 103 -29.18 -19.97 -24.87
N LYS A 104 -28.51 -19.81 -26.01
CA LYS A 104 -28.87 -20.47 -27.28
C LYS A 104 -28.44 -21.95 -27.33
N GLY A 105 -27.77 -22.47 -26.31
CA GLY A 105 -27.24 -23.84 -26.29
C GLY A 105 -26.11 -24.09 -27.30
N LEU A 106 -25.52 -23.03 -27.84
CA LEU A 106 -24.40 -23.11 -28.78
C LEU A 106 -23.10 -23.34 -28.01
N PRO A 107 -22.13 -24.08 -28.59
CA PRO A 107 -20.86 -24.36 -27.93
C PRO A 107 -20.11 -23.05 -27.64
N LEU A 108 -19.52 -22.97 -26.44
CA LEU A 108 -18.81 -21.78 -25.96
C LEU A 108 -17.55 -21.49 -26.78
N VAL A 109 -16.94 -22.56 -27.29
CA VAL A 109 -15.77 -22.54 -28.19
C VAL A 109 -16.22 -22.98 -29.57
N GLU A 110 -15.68 -22.38 -30.63
CA GLU A 110 -15.90 -22.86 -31.99
C GLU A 110 -15.17 -24.20 -32.15
N VAL A 111 -15.95 -25.27 -32.00
CA VAL A 111 -15.44 -26.64 -32.15
C VAL A 111 -15.45 -27.03 -33.62
N ARG A 112 -14.43 -27.76 -34.05
CA ARG A 112 -14.42 -28.40 -35.37
C ARG A 112 -15.59 -29.40 -35.42
N PRO A 113 -16.30 -29.56 -36.56
CA PRO A 113 -17.51 -30.38 -36.64
C PRO A 113 -17.37 -31.82 -36.11
N SER A 114 -16.18 -32.43 -36.25
CA SER A 114 -15.90 -33.79 -35.78
C SER A 114 -15.60 -33.91 -34.28
N GLN A 115 -15.34 -32.80 -33.60
CA GLN A 115 -14.79 -32.80 -32.24
C GLN A 115 -15.87 -33.12 -31.20
N ASP A 116 -17.10 -32.63 -31.36
CA ASP A 116 -18.24 -33.05 -30.52
C ASP A 116 -18.50 -34.56 -30.65
N THR A 117 -18.32 -35.11 -31.85
CA THR A 117 -18.45 -36.55 -32.08
C THR A 117 -17.37 -37.33 -31.30
N ILE A 118 -16.11 -36.91 -31.41
CA ILE A 118 -14.98 -37.55 -30.71
C ILE A 118 -15.12 -37.41 -29.20
N GLU A 119 -15.50 -36.23 -28.69
CA GLU A 119 -15.72 -36.00 -27.26
C GLU A 119 -16.80 -36.92 -26.68
N ARG A 120 -17.89 -37.15 -27.40
CA ARG A 120 -18.94 -38.11 -26.99
C ARG A 120 -18.42 -39.55 -26.93
N PHE A 121 -17.54 -39.95 -27.84
CA PHE A 121 -16.89 -41.25 -27.81
C PHE A 121 -15.90 -41.38 -26.65
N VAL A 122 -15.05 -40.38 -26.42
CA VAL A 122 -14.08 -40.35 -25.30
C VAL A 122 -14.80 -40.33 -23.94
N ARG A 123 -15.91 -39.60 -23.83
CA ARG A 123 -16.73 -39.51 -22.61
C ARG A 123 -17.65 -40.73 -22.40
N GLY A 124 -17.58 -41.74 -23.26
CA GLY A 124 -18.33 -43.00 -23.09
C GLY A 124 -19.82 -42.94 -23.44
N ASN A 125 -20.29 -41.86 -24.09
CA ASN A 125 -21.71 -41.65 -24.43
C ASN A 125 -22.02 -41.81 -25.93
N GLY A 126 -21.02 -42.15 -26.76
CA GLY A 126 -21.20 -42.49 -28.17
C GLY A 126 -21.80 -43.89 -28.29
N ARG A 127 -23.06 -43.99 -28.74
CA ARG A 127 -23.83 -45.24 -28.86
C ARG A 127 -22.97 -46.40 -29.35
N GLY A 128 -22.74 -47.35 -28.46
CA GLY A 128 -22.01 -48.58 -28.71
C GLY A 128 -22.10 -49.45 -27.47
N GLU A 129 -23.23 -50.13 -27.31
CA GLU A 129 -23.30 -51.24 -26.37
C GLU A 129 -22.21 -52.26 -26.72
N LYS A 130 -21.43 -52.62 -25.68
CA LYS A 130 -20.56 -53.79 -25.50
C LYS A 130 -19.15 -53.75 -26.08
N ARG A 131 -18.16 -53.81 -25.17
CA ARG A 131 -17.36 -55.02 -24.87
C ARG A 131 -16.76 -54.92 -23.47
N GLY A 132 -16.95 -55.97 -22.67
CA GLY A 132 -16.57 -56.00 -21.26
C GLY A 132 -15.08 -55.74 -21.02
N ALA A 133 -14.82 -54.88 -20.05
CA ALA A 133 -13.59 -54.86 -19.26
C ALA A 133 -14.02 -54.40 -17.86
N ALA A 134 -13.48 -55.08 -16.86
CA ALA A 134 -13.95 -55.11 -15.48
C ALA A 134 -14.10 -53.72 -14.82
N PRO A 135 -14.96 -53.59 -13.78
CA PRO A 135 -14.93 -52.41 -12.93
C PRO A 135 -13.64 -52.44 -12.11
N THR A 136 -12.64 -51.64 -12.48
CA THR A 136 -11.63 -51.23 -11.51
C THR A 136 -12.29 -50.18 -10.63
N THR A 137 -12.79 -50.64 -9.49
CA THR A 137 -12.98 -49.81 -8.30
C THR A 137 -11.75 -48.94 -8.10
N THR A 138 -11.93 -47.63 -8.20
CA THR A 138 -11.00 -46.67 -7.60
C THR A 138 -11.79 -45.95 -6.53
N GLU A 139 -11.94 -46.66 -5.41
CA GLU A 139 -12.28 -46.10 -4.11
C GLU A 139 -11.03 -45.41 -3.56
N GLU A 140 -10.58 -44.30 -4.13
CA GLU A 140 -9.60 -43.44 -3.46
C GLU A 140 -9.91 -41.98 -3.83
N ASP A 141 -10.85 -41.39 -3.09
CA ASP A 141 -10.85 -39.94 -2.78
C ASP A 141 -11.82 -39.60 -1.61
N GLU A 142 -12.10 -40.57 -0.72
CA GLU A 142 -12.62 -40.28 0.63
C GLU A 142 -11.45 -40.02 1.61
N MET A 143 -10.55 -39.08 1.33
CA MET A 143 -9.56 -38.62 2.33
C MET A 143 -9.25 -37.12 2.23
N ASN A 144 -10.19 -36.30 1.76
CA ASN A 144 -10.09 -34.86 1.97
C ASN A 144 -11.43 -34.29 2.46
N LEU A 145 -11.64 -34.43 3.77
CA LEU A 145 -12.67 -33.75 4.55
C LEU A 145 -12.40 -32.22 4.61
N PRO A 146 -13.45 -31.40 4.84
CA PRO A 146 -13.39 -29.93 4.85
C PRO A 146 -12.62 -29.31 6.02
#